data_AF-U6Q1L5-F1
#
_entry.id   AF-U6Q1L5-F1
#
_cell.length_a   1.000
_cell.length_b   1.000
_cell.length_c   1.000
_cell.angle_alpha   90.00
_cell.angle_beta   90.00
_cell.angle_gamma   90.00
#
_symmetry.space_group_name_H-M   'P 1'
#
loop_
_entity.id
_entity.type
_entity.pdbx_description
1 polymer ?
#
loop_
_entity_poly.entity_id
_entity_poly.type
_entity_poly.pdbx_seq_one_letter_code
_entity_poly.pdbx_strand_id
1 'polypeptide(L)'
;MPNKFNYHPEIDGLRAIAVLSVMIFHTQANWLPSGFLGVDIFFVISGYLITGIMFHDMQTGAFSLVHFYKKRAKRILPIFLIVLMATLFVFHYFSIPQDTTQLFQSAVYSLFFSANLYFAQQSGYFDGASMDKPLQHIWSLSLEEQFYFVFPIILLTLYKLFHGKALPIQMSIFTLIILSLFTHFDLWGFKLEFIFQFYYYYVM
;
A
#
# COMPACT_ATOMS: atom_id res chain seq x y z
N MET A 1 -27.38 -3.30 -20.81
CA MET A 1 -26.17 -4.17 -20.81
C MET A 1 -25.29 -3.69 -19.68
N PRO A 2 -24.83 -4.54 -18.74
CA PRO A 2 -23.96 -4.06 -17.68
C PRO A 2 -22.67 -3.59 -18.34
N ASN A 3 -22.35 -2.30 -18.17
CA ASN A 3 -21.16 -1.69 -18.71
C ASN A 3 -19.97 -2.40 -18.06
N LYS A 4 -19.35 -3.33 -18.78
CA LYS A 4 -18.04 -3.86 -18.38
C LYS A 4 -17.15 -2.63 -18.35
N PHE A 5 -16.66 -2.24 -17.17
CA PHE A 5 -15.40 -1.51 -17.14
C PHE A 5 -14.44 -2.24 -18.08
N ASN A 6 -14.07 -1.58 -19.17
CA ASN A 6 -13.09 -2.14 -20.09
C ASN A 6 -11.86 -2.42 -19.24
N TYR A 7 -11.49 -3.69 -19.16
CA TYR A 7 -10.23 -4.06 -18.57
C TYR A 7 -9.14 -3.33 -19.35
N HIS A 8 -8.33 -2.54 -18.65
CA HIS A 8 -7.27 -1.71 -19.22
C HIS A 8 -5.92 -2.39 -18.97
N PRO A 9 -5.53 -3.38 -19.81
CA PRO A 9 -4.28 -4.12 -19.64
C PRO A 9 -3.06 -3.21 -19.58
N GLU A 10 -3.11 -2.05 -20.25
CA GLU A 10 -2.07 -1.03 -20.21
C GLU A 10 -1.80 -0.48 -18.81
N ILE A 11 -2.83 -0.35 -17.97
CA ILE A 11 -2.70 0.15 -16.59
C ILE A 11 -2.04 -0.91 -15.70
N ASP A 12 -2.42 -2.17 -15.87
CA ASP A 12 -1.77 -3.27 -15.16
C ASP A 12 -0.32 -3.48 -15.62
N GLY A 13 -0.03 -3.23 -16.90
CA GLY A 13 1.34 -3.18 -17.42
C GLY A 13 2.19 -2.08 -16.75
N LEU A 14 1.64 -0.87 -16.58
CA LEU A 14 2.33 0.21 -15.87
C LEU A 14 2.59 -0.13 -14.40
N ARG A 15 1.63 -0.80 -13.73
CA ARG A 15 1.83 -1.30 -12.35
C ARG A 15 2.94 -2.36 -12.30
N ALA A 16 2.98 -3.26 -13.27
CA ALA A 16 4.05 -4.26 -13.37
C ALA A 16 5.42 -3.61 -13.56
N ILE A 17 5.53 -2.61 -14.45
CA ILE A 17 6.77 -1.83 -14.64
C ILE A 17 7.18 -1.15 -13.34
N ALA A 18 6.23 -0.56 -12.61
CA ALA A 18 6.50 0.09 -11.33
C ALA A 18 7.08 -0.89 -10.29
N VAL A 19 6.51 -2.10 -10.18
CA VAL A 19 7.04 -3.16 -9.32
C VAL A 19 8.42 -3.62 -9.78
N LEU A 20 8.63 -3.82 -11.08
CA LEU A 20 9.92 -4.23 -11.63
C LEU A 20 11.02 -3.20 -11.34
N SER A 21 10.72 -1.91 -11.44
CA SER A 21 11.66 -0.84 -11.07
C SER A 21 12.12 -0.96 -9.62
N VAL A 22 11.20 -1.26 -8.69
CA VAL A 22 11.51 -1.47 -7.27
C VAL A 22 12.34 -2.73 -7.06
N MET A 23 12.02 -3.81 -7.77
CA MET A 23 12.80 -5.05 -7.71
C MET A 23 14.23 -4.84 -8.20
N ILE A 24 14.42 -4.19 -9.35
CA ILE A 24 15.75 -3.89 -9.92
C ILE A 24 16.56 -3.07 -8.92
N PHE A 25 15.96 -2.03 -8.36
CA PHE A 25 16.59 -1.17 -7.38
C PHE A 25 17.07 -1.94 -6.13
N HIS A 26 16.26 -2.85 -5.60
CA HIS A 26 16.65 -3.69 -4.45
C HIS A 26 17.71 -4.75 -4.80
N THR A 27 17.79 -5.19 -6.06
CA THR A 27 18.85 -6.12 -6.50
C THR A 27 20.19 -5.41 -6.71
N GLN A 28 20.18 -4.26 -7.37
CA GLN A 28 21.36 -3.45 -7.60
C GLN A 28 20.97 -1.98 -7.86
N ALA A 29 21.09 -1.14 -6.84
CA ALA A 29 20.64 0.25 -6.89
C ALA A 29 21.27 1.04 -8.05
N ASN A 30 22.52 0.74 -8.42
CA ASN A 30 23.23 1.42 -9.52
C ASN A 30 22.61 1.18 -10.91
N TRP A 31 21.82 0.11 -11.10
CA TRP A 31 21.16 -0.16 -12.39
C TRP A 31 19.97 0.75 -12.63
N LEU A 32 19.25 1.12 -11.56
CA LEU A 32 18.14 2.04 -11.62
C LEU A 32 18.05 2.84 -10.30
N PRO A 33 18.87 3.89 -10.13
CA PRO A 33 18.99 4.62 -8.86
C PRO A 33 17.68 5.21 -8.34
N SER A 34 16.76 5.53 -9.25
CA SER A 34 15.42 6.06 -8.91
C SER A 34 14.32 5.01 -9.00
N GLY A 35 14.66 3.72 -9.01
CA GLY A 35 13.68 2.63 -9.12
C GLY A 35 12.72 2.55 -7.93
N PHE A 36 13.11 3.13 -6.79
CA PHE A 36 12.27 3.30 -5.61
C PHE A 36 10.99 4.11 -5.87
N LEU A 37 11.00 5.04 -6.83
CA LEU A 37 9.81 5.80 -7.27
C LEU A 37 8.71 4.88 -7.82
N GLY A 38 9.04 3.64 -8.19
CA GLY A 38 8.07 2.64 -8.58
C GLY A 38 7.02 2.37 -7.49
N VAL A 39 7.37 2.52 -6.21
CA VAL A 39 6.38 2.41 -5.12
C VAL A 39 5.32 3.50 -5.26
N ASP A 40 5.73 4.76 -5.37
CA ASP A 40 4.82 5.90 -5.48
C ASP A 40 3.95 5.81 -6.73
N ILE A 41 4.54 5.47 -7.87
CA ILE A 41 3.82 5.27 -9.14
C ILE A 41 2.76 4.18 -8.99
N PHE A 42 3.12 3.05 -8.38
CA PHE A 42 2.20 1.94 -8.16
C PHE A 42 1.00 2.36 -7.28
N PHE A 43 1.24 3.10 -6.20
CA PHE A 43 0.18 3.60 -5.31
C PHE A 43 -0.74 4.61 -6.00
N VAL A 44 -0.18 5.55 -6.77
CA VAL A 44 -0.97 6.53 -7.53
C VAL A 44 -1.90 5.84 -8.53
N ILE A 45 -1.38 4.88 -9.31
CA ILE A 45 -2.18 4.12 -10.28
C ILE A 45 -3.25 3.29 -9.57
N SER A 46 -2.89 2.66 -8.44
CA SER A 46 -3.79 1.86 -7.61
C SER A 46 -4.95 2.69 -7.04
N GLY A 47 -4.68 3.93 -6.62
CA GLY A 47 -5.69 4.91 -6.19
C GLY A 47 -6.59 5.37 -7.32
N TYR A 48 -6.03 5.69 -8.50
CA TYR A 48 -6.80 6.05 -9.69
C TYR A 48 -7.81 4.95 -10.08
N LEU A 49 -7.33 3.71 -10.19
CA LEU A 49 -8.16 2.58 -10.61
C LEU A 49 -9.29 2.30 -9.62
N ILE A 50 -8.98 2.25 -8.33
CA ILE A 50 -9.99 1.92 -7.31
C ILE A 50 -11.05 3.01 -7.21
N THR A 51 -10.64 4.28 -7.30
CA THR A 51 -11.55 5.43 -7.28
C THR A 51 -12.50 5.36 -8.46
N GLY A 52 -11.98 5.11 -9.67
CA GLY A 52 -12.80 4.99 -10.88
C GLY A 52 -13.86 3.88 -10.75
N ILE A 53 -13.44 2.68 -10.35
CA ILE A 53 -14.35 1.54 -10.15
C ILE A 53 -15.44 1.87 -9.13
N MET A 54 -15.04 2.37 -7.96
CA MET A 54 -15.95 2.71 -6.88
C MET A 54 -16.94 3.79 -7.27
N PHE A 55 -16.47 4.86 -7.91
CA PHE A 55 -17.30 6.00 -8.28
C PHE A 55 -18.37 5.61 -9.29
N HIS A 56 -18.04 4.81 -10.29
CA HIS A 56 -19.01 4.28 -11.25
C HIS A 56 -20.03 3.34 -10.59
N ASP A 57 -19.57 2.41 -9.75
CA ASP A 57 -20.46 1.50 -9.02
C ASP A 57 -21.42 2.30 -8.11
N MET A 58 -20.96 3.42 -7.54
CA MET A 58 -21.81 4.32 -6.74
C MET A 58 -22.83 5.06 -7.62
N GLN A 59 -22.42 5.61 -8.77
CA GLN A 59 -23.33 6.29 -9.70
C GLN A 59 -24.44 5.38 -10.23
N THR A 60 -24.13 4.10 -10.45
CA THR A 60 -25.10 3.10 -10.92
C THR A 60 -25.92 2.49 -9.79
N GLY A 61 -25.66 2.86 -8.52
CA GLY A 61 -26.32 2.29 -7.34
C GLY A 61 -25.92 0.85 -7.04
N ALA A 62 -24.91 0.31 -7.73
CA ALA A 62 -24.45 -1.07 -7.61
C ALA A 62 -23.36 -1.27 -6.54
N PHE A 63 -22.82 -0.20 -5.96
CA PHE A 63 -21.71 -0.28 -5.02
C PHE A 63 -22.09 -1.00 -3.71
N SER A 64 -21.32 -2.03 -3.37
CA SER A 64 -21.40 -2.74 -2.11
C SER A 64 -20.02 -2.87 -1.47
N LEU A 65 -19.87 -2.29 -0.27
CA LEU A 65 -18.62 -2.32 0.48
C LEU A 65 -18.20 -3.75 0.83
N VAL A 66 -19.17 -4.60 1.20
CA VAL A 66 -18.91 -6.02 1.50
C VAL A 66 -18.42 -6.76 0.26
N HIS A 67 -19.04 -6.52 -0.90
CA HIS A 67 -18.63 -7.15 -2.16
C HIS A 67 -17.23 -6.70 -2.60
N PHE A 68 -16.92 -5.42 -2.40
CA PHE A 68 -15.60 -4.84 -2.65
C PHE A 68 -14.51 -5.57 -1.85
N TYR A 69 -14.64 -5.65 -0.53
CA TYR A 69 -13.66 -6.34 0.31
C TYR A 69 -13.58 -7.84 0.01
N LYS A 70 -14.72 -8.49 -0.26
CA LYS A 70 -14.74 -9.92 -0.59
C LYS A 70 -13.97 -10.22 -1.88
N LYS A 71 -14.15 -9.41 -2.93
CA LYS A 71 -13.39 -9.55 -4.20
C LYS A 71 -11.89 -9.41 -3.96
N ARG A 72 -11.50 -8.41 -3.16
CA ARG A 72 -10.10 -8.13 -2.87
C ARG A 72 -9.45 -9.25 -2.03
N ALA A 73 -10.11 -9.67 -0.96
CA ALA A 73 -9.68 -10.78 -0.11
C ALA A 73 -9.48 -12.07 -0.93
N LYS A 74 -10.39 -12.42 -1.84
CA LYS A 74 -10.26 -13.58 -2.73
C LYS A 74 -9.09 -13.50 -3.70
N ARG A 75 -8.61 -12.29 -4.03
CA ARG A 75 -7.48 -12.08 -4.92
C ARG A 75 -6.15 -12.12 -4.18
N ILE A 76 -6.09 -11.56 -2.98
CA ILE A 76 -4.82 -11.26 -2.29
C ILE A 76 -4.49 -12.29 -1.20
N LEU A 77 -5.47 -12.69 -0.38
CA LEU A 77 -5.20 -13.61 0.73
C LEU A 77 -4.61 -14.95 0.27
N PRO A 78 -5.07 -15.60 -0.82
CA PRO A 78 -4.52 -16.90 -1.20
C PRO A 78 -3.03 -16.83 -1.52
N ILE A 79 -2.63 -15.88 -2.36
CA ILE A 79 -1.23 -15.75 -2.76
C ILE A 79 -0.36 -15.25 -1.61
N PHE A 80 -0.86 -14.32 -0.80
CA PHE A 80 -0.17 -13.84 0.40
C PHE A 80 0.13 -14.97 1.38
N LEU A 81 -0.87 -15.79 1.71
CA LEU A 81 -0.71 -16.90 2.64
C LEU A 81 0.25 -17.96 2.09
N ILE A 82 0.19 -18.25 0.78
CA ILE A 82 1.13 -19.17 0.13
C ILE A 82 2.56 -18.66 0.27
N VAL A 83 2.82 -17.38 -0.07
CA VAL A 83 4.16 -16.79 0.04
C VAL A 83 4.63 -16.80 1.50
N LEU A 84 3.81 -16.34 2.44
CA LEU A 84 4.15 -16.30 3.85
C LEU A 84 4.52 -17.68 4.40
N MET A 85 3.68 -18.70 4.14
CA MET A 85 3.93 -20.07 4.57
C MET A 85 5.15 -20.67 3.89
N ALA A 86 5.33 -20.44 2.59
CA ALA A 86 6.49 -20.94 1.85
C ALA A 86 7.80 -20.33 2.38
N THR A 87 7.81 -19.01 2.66
CA THR A 87 8.96 -18.34 3.27
C THR A 87 9.27 -18.93 4.63
N LEU A 88 8.28 -19.06 5.53
CA LEU A 88 8.48 -19.67 6.85
C LEU A 88 9.00 -21.11 6.75
N PHE A 89 8.45 -21.90 5.83
CA PHE A 89 8.86 -23.28 5.60
C PHE A 89 10.31 -23.38 5.11
N VAL A 90 10.70 -22.62 4.08
CA VAL A 90 12.05 -22.63 3.53
C VAL A 90 13.06 -22.22 4.59
N PHE A 91 12.79 -21.12 5.29
CA PHE A 91 13.70 -20.56 6.26
C PHE A 91 13.85 -21.42 7.53
N HIS A 92 12.80 -22.14 7.91
CA HIS A 92 12.85 -23.13 8.99
C HIS A 92 13.57 -24.42 8.55
N TYR A 93 13.21 -24.98 7.40
CA TYR A 93 13.71 -26.29 6.94
C TYR A 93 15.18 -26.26 6.53
N PHE A 94 15.61 -25.22 5.80
CA PHE A 94 16.98 -25.09 5.32
C PHE A 94 17.95 -24.52 6.37
N SER A 95 17.48 -24.24 7.61
CA SER A 95 18.29 -23.69 8.70
C SER A 95 19.13 -22.48 8.27
N ILE A 96 18.52 -21.61 7.45
CA ILE A 96 19.20 -20.40 6.98
C ILE A 96 19.52 -19.55 8.23
N PRO A 97 20.75 -19.02 8.36
CA PRO A 97 21.10 -18.19 9.50
C PRO A 97 20.30 -16.88 9.47
N GLN A 98 19.20 -16.82 10.22
CA GLN A 98 18.52 -15.57 10.58
C GLN A 98 18.10 -15.57 12.04
N ASP A 99 17.83 -14.37 12.54
CA ASP A 99 17.11 -14.21 13.80
C ASP A 99 15.69 -14.76 13.65
N THR A 100 15.47 -15.97 14.16
CA THR A 100 14.18 -16.67 14.13
C THR A 100 13.09 -15.86 14.84
N THR A 101 13.46 -15.08 15.86
CA THR A 101 12.53 -14.20 16.58
C THR A 101 12.05 -13.09 15.66
N GLN A 102 12.95 -12.46 14.90
CA GLN A 102 12.59 -11.41 13.95
C GLN A 102 11.75 -11.95 12.79
N LEU A 103 12.05 -13.16 12.30
CA LEU A 103 11.25 -13.82 11.27
C LEU A 103 9.82 -14.08 11.75
N PHE A 104 9.66 -14.63 12.96
CA PHE A 104 8.34 -14.90 13.51
C PHE A 104 7.57 -13.60 13.79
N GLN A 105 8.21 -12.59 14.37
CA GLN A 105 7.59 -11.28 14.61
C GLN A 105 7.14 -10.65 13.30
N SER A 106 8.03 -10.55 12.29
CA SER A 106 7.65 -10.01 10.98
C SER A 106 6.49 -10.78 10.35
N ALA A 107 6.44 -12.11 10.47
CA ALA A 107 5.32 -12.91 9.99
C ALA A 107 4.00 -12.59 10.70
N VAL A 108 4.02 -12.41 12.03
CA VAL A 108 2.85 -12.00 12.81
C VAL A 108 2.36 -10.63 12.34
N TYR A 109 3.24 -9.65 12.20
CA TYR A 109 2.85 -8.33 11.69
C TYR A 109 2.33 -8.39 10.25
N SER A 110 2.92 -9.23 9.39
CA SER A 110 2.45 -9.48 8.03
C SER A 110 1.02 -10.03 8.00
N LEU A 111 0.65 -10.96 8.88
CA LEU A 111 -0.72 -11.53 8.95
C LEU A 111 -1.78 -10.46 9.18
N PHE A 112 -1.45 -9.42 9.94
CA PHE A 112 -2.35 -8.28 10.21
C PHE A 112 -2.18 -7.12 9.23
N PHE A 113 -1.45 -7.32 8.12
CA PHE A 113 -1.09 -6.25 7.18
C PHE A 113 -0.51 -5.02 7.89
N SER A 114 0.40 -5.26 8.82
CA SER A 114 1.05 -4.25 9.65
C SER A 114 2.59 -4.33 9.59
N ALA A 115 3.14 -5.05 8.61
CA ALA A 115 4.57 -5.25 8.47
C ALA A 115 5.34 -3.93 8.26
N ASN A 116 4.71 -2.93 7.64
CA ASN A 116 5.31 -1.59 7.52
C ASN A 116 5.64 -0.97 8.88
N LEU A 117 4.79 -1.16 9.90
CA LEU A 117 5.02 -0.60 11.24
C LEU A 117 6.18 -1.32 11.93
N TYR A 118 6.24 -2.64 11.80
CA TYR A 118 7.33 -3.45 12.36
C TYR A 118 8.68 -3.05 11.77
N PHE A 119 8.78 -3.02 10.43
CA PHE A 119 10.04 -2.71 9.76
C PHE A 119 10.41 -1.22 9.89
N ALA A 120 9.45 -0.30 10.07
CA ALA A 120 9.73 1.11 10.35
C ALA A 120 10.47 1.33 11.68
N GLN A 121 10.29 0.42 12.65
CA GLN A 121 10.95 0.49 13.96
C GLN A 121 12.34 -0.14 13.97
N GLN A 122 12.72 -0.81 12.89
CA GLN A 122 14.04 -1.41 12.76
C GLN A 122 15.00 -0.46 12.05
N SER A 123 16.23 -0.35 12.57
CA SER A 123 17.31 0.34 11.85
C SER A 123 17.59 -0.36 10.52
N GLY A 124 17.90 0.43 9.49
CA GLY A 124 18.29 -0.11 8.20
C GLY A 124 17.14 -0.75 7.43
N TYR A 125 16.00 -0.08 7.38
CA TYR A 125 14.92 -0.45 6.48
C TYR A 125 15.37 -0.38 5.01
N PHE A 126 16.18 0.60 4.63
CA PHE A 126 16.76 0.74 3.29
C PHE A 126 18.22 0.32 3.20
N ASP A 127 18.81 -0.11 4.32
CA ASP A 127 20.15 -0.67 4.33
C ASP A 127 20.14 -2.01 3.59
N GLY A 128 21.17 -2.25 2.78
CA GLY A 128 21.29 -3.42 1.89
C GLY A 128 21.34 -4.80 2.56
N ALA A 129 21.09 -4.90 3.87
CA ALA A 129 20.97 -6.15 4.62
C ALA A 129 19.61 -6.85 4.40
N SER A 130 19.10 -6.82 3.15
CA SER A 130 17.83 -7.45 2.76
C SER A 130 17.86 -8.99 2.86
N MET A 131 19.05 -9.58 2.85
CA MET A 131 19.24 -11.04 2.99
C MET A 131 18.76 -11.58 4.34
N ASP A 132 18.79 -10.75 5.39
CA ASP A 132 18.42 -11.17 6.75
C ASP A 132 16.92 -10.96 7.06
N LYS A 133 16.18 -10.30 6.14
CA LYS A 133 14.78 -9.88 6.35
C LYS A 133 13.87 -10.39 5.21
N PRO A 134 13.59 -11.71 5.14
CA PRO A 134 12.94 -12.30 3.97
C PRO A 134 11.49 -11.85 3.74
N LEU A 135 10.78 -11.42 4.79
CA LEU A 135 9.41 -10.91 4.71
C LEU A 135 9.34 -9.39 4.53
N GLN A 136 10.49 -8.72 4.36
CA GLN A 136 10.54 -7.26 4.31
C GLN A 136 9.60 -6.69 3.24
N HIS A 137 9.66 -7.23 2.02
CA HIS A 137 8.84 -6.79 0.89
C HIS A 137 7.31 -6.75 1.15
N ILE A 138 6.79 -7.43 2.18
CA ILE A 138 5.37 -7.41 2.57
C ILE A 138 4.96 -6.05 3.16
N TRP A 139 5.92 -5.18 3.52
CA TRP A 139 5.65 -3.83 4.00
C TRP A 139 4.74 -3.03 3.05
N SER A 140 5.00 -3.10 1.74
CA SER A 140 4.31 -2.27 0.74
C SER A 140 2.92 -2.82 0.51
N LEU A 141 2.77 -4.14 0.50
CA LEU A 141 1.47 -4.82 0.51
C LEU A 141 0.66 -4.47 1.77
N SER A 142 1.31 -4.36 2.93
CA SER A 142 0.64 -3.97 4.18
C SER A 142 0.07 -2.55 4.09
N LEU A 143 0.85 -1.59 3.60
CA LEU A 143 0.38 -0.23 3.33
C LEU A 143 -0.73 -0.20 2.28
N GLU A 144 -0.59 -1.02 1.22
CA GLU A 144 -1.61 -1.17 0.19
C GLU A 144 -2.94 -1.64 0.80
N GLU A 145 -2.96 -2.71 1.59
CA GLU A 145 -4.19 -3.18 2.24
C GLU A 145 -4.77 -2.18 3.25
N GLN A 146 -3.93 -1.46 4.02
CA GLN A 146 -4.38 -0.38 4.90
C GLN A 146 -5.09 0.72 4.11
N PHE A 147 -4.49 1.16 3.00
CA PHE A 147 -5.10 2.12 2.09
C PHE A 147 -6.45 1.60 1.58
N TYR A 148 -6.51 0.34 1.13
CA TYR A 148 -7.75 -0.23 0.61
C TYR A 148 -8.80 -0.56 1.65
N PHE A 149 -8.43 -0.68 2.92
CA PHE A 149 -9.38 -0.78 4.01
C PHE A 149 -10.05 0.57 4.27
N VAL A 150 -9.26 1.64 4.37
CA VAL A 150 -9.72 2.98 4.78
C VAL A 150 -10.35 3.77 3.63
N PHE A 151 -9.70 3.77 2.46
CA PHE A 151 -10.07 4.61 1.32
C PHE A 151 -11.51 4.41 0.83
N PRO A 152 -12.05 3.18 0.71
CA PRO A 152 -13.42 2.98 0.26
C PRO A 152 -14.47 3.60 1.20
N ILE A 153 -14.20 3.59 2.50
CA ILE A 153 -15.09 4.16 3.52
C ILE A 153 -15.08 5.69 3.40
N ILE A 154 -13.89 6.28 3.26
CA ILE A 154 -13.73 7.71 3.02
C ILE A 154 -14.47 8.11 1.74
N LEU A 155 -14.19 7.45 0.61
CA LEU A 155 -14.79 7.79 -0.68
C LEU A 155 -16.31 7.63 -0.67
N LEU A 156 -16.85 6.58 -0.06
CA LEU A 156 -18.30 6.41 0.09
C LEU A 156 -18.93 7.51 0.95
N THR A 157 -18.25 7.90 2.03
CA THR A 157 -18.70 8.97 2.93
C THR A 157 -18.69 10.30 2.20
N LEU A 158 -17.63 10.61 1.46
CA LEU A 158 -17.54 11.80 0.61
C LEU A 158 -18.61 11.79 -0.48
N TYR A 159 -18.81 10.68 -1.17
CA TYR A 159 -19.85 10.59 -2.20
C TYR A 159 -21.26 10.89 -1.64
N LYS A 160 -21.56 10.43 -0.43
CA LYS A 160 -22.85 10.67 0.23
C LYS A 160 -22.97 12.07 0.83
N LEU A 161 -21.90 12.63 1.39
CA LEU A 161 -21.93 13.95 2.00
C LEU A 161 -21.97 15.05 0.94
N PHE A 162 -21.23 14.88 -0.16
CA PHE A 162 -20.96 15.91 -1.15
C PHE A 162 -21.88 15.76 -2.36
N HIS A 163 -23.15 16.14 -2.19
CA HIS A 163 -24.14 16.12 -3.26
C HIS A 163 -25.00 17.40 -3.24
N GLY A 164 -25.42 17.86 -4.43
CA GLY A 164 -26.34 19.00 -4.58
C GLY A 164 -25.68 20.37 -4.56
N LYS A 165 -26.49 21.43 -4.38
CA LYS A 165 -26.07 22.84 -4.54
C LYS A 165 -25.04 23.32 -3.50
N ALA A 166 -24.87 22.58 -2.40
CA ALA A 166 -23.93 22.91 -1.32
C ALA A 166 -22.51 22.36 -1.55
N LEU A 167 -22.27 21.65 -2.66
CA LEU A 167 -20.99 21.04 -3.01
C LEU A 167 -19.76 21.96 -2.81
N PRO A 168 -19.72 23.22 -3.29
CA PRO A 168 -18.54 24.06 -3.10
C PRO A 168 -18.26 24.36 -1.62
N ILE A 169 -19.30 24.59 -0.81
CA ILE A 169 -19.17 24.86 0.64
C ILE A 169 -18.62 23.62 1.35
N GLN A 170 -19.17 22.45 1.01
CA GLN A 170 -18.72 21.18 1.57
C GLN A 170 -17.25 20.94 1.23
N MET A 171 -16.85 21.14 -0.04
CA MET A 171 -15.46 20.98 -0.50
C MET A 171 -14.50 21.94 0.22
N SER A 172 -14.90 23.20 0.42
CA SER A 172 -14.10 24.15 1.20
C SER A 172 -13.93 23.71 2.65
N ILE A 173 -14.98 23.23 3.31
CA ILE A 173 -14.89 22.70 4.69
C ILE A 173 -13.98 21.48 4.74
N PHE A 174 -14.08 20.55 3.79
CA PHE A 174 -13.22 19.37 3.72
C PHE A 174 -11.75 19.75 3.56
N THR A 175 -11.43 20.65 2.63
CA THR A 175 -10.06 21.14 2.43
C THR A 175 -9.52 21.83 3.68
N LEU A 176 -10.33 22.62 4.38
CA LEU A 176 -9.95 23.26 5.65
C LEU A 176 -9.68 22.23 6.76
N ILE A 177 -10.47 21.15 6.83
CA ILE A 177 -10.24 20.05 7.77
C ILE A 177 -8.92 19.34 7.44
N ILE A 178 -8.67 19.03 6.17
CA ILE A 178 -7.41 18.40 5.75
C ILE A 178 -6.20 19.29 6.05
N LEU A 179 -6.28 20.59 5.76
CA LEU A 179 -5.24 21.56 6.09
C LEU A 179 -5.01 21.67 7.60
N SER A 180 -6.08 21.72 8.39
CA SER A 180 -6.02 21.74 9.87
C SER A 180 -5.36 20.48 10.44
N LEU A 181 -5.75 19.31 9.92
CA LEU A 181 -5.14 18.03 10.29
C LEU A 181 -3.66 18.02 9.91
N PHE A 182 -3.28 18.59 8.76
CA PHE A 182 -1.87 18.71 8.34
C PHE A 182 -1.07 19.62 9.26
N THR A 183 -1.61 20.77 9.69
CA THR A 183 -0.92 21.69 10.61
C THR A 183 -0.83 21.17 12.04
N HIS A 184 -1.77 20.31 12.46
CA HIS A 184 -1.73 19.65 13.77
C HIS A 184 -1.01 18.29 13.76
N PHE A 185 -0.65 17.78 12.59
CA PHE A 185 0.08 16.51 12.41
C PHE A 185 1.48 16.57 13.02
N ASP A 186 2.17 17.72 12.89
CA ASP A 186 3.49 17.97 13.48
C ASP A 186 3.47 17.96 15.03
N LEU A 187 2.31 18.24 15.64
CA LEU A 187 2.16 18.31 17.10
C LEU A 187 1.94 16.95 17.78
N TRP A 188 1.63 15.90 17.01
CA TRP A 188 1.36 14.55 17.53
C TRP A 188 2.58 13.62 17.54
N GLY A 189 3.77 14.12 17.18
CA GLY A 189 4.99 13.31 17.19
C GLY A 189 4.96 12.14 16.19
N PHE A 190 4.03 12.16 15.23
CA PHE A 190 3.97 11.19 14.14
C PHE A 190 5.15 11.48 13.20
N LYS A 191 6.29 10.88 13.50
CA LYS A 191 7.46 10.89 12.65
C LYS A 191 7.08 10.37 11.27
N LEU A 192 6.91 11.28 10.31
CA LEU A 192 7.02 11.01 8.87
C LEU A 192 8.43 10.50 8.50
N GLU A 193 9.30 10.20 9.48
CA GLU A 193 10.61 9.58 9.27
C GLU A 193 10.51 8.36 8.37
N PHE A 194 9.46 7.55 8.35
CA PHE A 194 9.45 6.41 7.42
C PHE A 194 9.46 6.79 5.92
N ILE A 195 8.68 7.81 5.52
CA ILE A 195 8.66 8.29 4.13
C ILE A 195 9.81 9.26 3.89
N PHE A 196 10.15 10.13 4.85
CA PHE A 196 11.27 11.04 4.68
C PHE A 196 12.61 10.32 4.75
N GLN A 197 12.81 9.30 5.57
CA GLN A 197 14.02 8.48 5.64
C GLN A 197 14.17 7.61 4.39
N PHE A 198 13.06 7.21 3.75
CA PHE A 198 13.10 6.66 2.39
C PHE A 198 13.69 7.63 1.39
N TYR A 199 13.17 8.87 1.35
CA TYR A 199 13.68 9.89 0.44
C TYR A 199 15.08 10.39 0.82
N TYR A 200 15.41 10.49 2.11
CA TYR A 200 16.67 11.03 2.63
C TYR A 200 17.83 10.03 2.50
N TYR A 201 17.55 8.72 2.63
CA TYR A 201 18.55 7.67 2.44
C TYR A 201 18.95 7.44 0.97
N TYR A 202 18.12 7.85 0.01
CA TYR A 202 18.38 7.67 -1.42
C TYR A 202 18.72 8.94 -2.20
N VAL A 203 18.56 10.12 -1.58
CA VAL A 203 18.89 11.43 -2.20
C VAL A 203 20.25 11.97 -1.70
N MET A 204 20.88 11.34 -0.71
CA MET A 204 22.26 11.61 -0.27
C MET A 204 23.12 10.36 -0.37
#